data_AF-A0A1W1YMN1-F1
#
_entry.id   AF-A0A1W1YMN1-F1
#
_cell.length_a   1.000
_cell.length_b   1.000
_cell.length_c   1.000
_cell.angle_alpha   90.00
_cell.angle_beta   90.00
_cell.angle_gamma   90.00
#
_symmetry.space_group_name_H-M   'P 1'
#
loop_
_entity.id
_entity.type
_entity.pdbx_description
1 polymer ?
#
loop_
_entity_poly.entity_id
_entity_poly.type
_entity_poly.pdbx_seq_one_letter_code
_entity_poly.pdbx_strand_id
1 'polypeptide(L)'
;MTRTTIALFLTAGLAVPAFAQSDMTPSVTASDQSVSGGSVTAEQVVAPEKGWLVIHRTDSEMKPGPVVGHAPLEAGTNENVSATLDEDVASGDMLMLMVHSEAGGNEEGVFEYTLGAKEDGPIRVDGNLVTQTITAQ
;
A
#
# COMPACT_ATOMS: atom_id res chain seq x y z
N MET A 1 5.10 -56.04 -45.16
CA MET A 1 4.13 -55.95 -44.05
C MET A 1 4.95 -55.86 -42.77
N THR A 2 4.92 -54.85 -41.89
CA THR A 2 4.01 -53.72 -41.69
C THR A 2 4.71 -52.74 -40.72
N ARG A 3 4.97 -51.52 -41.21
CA ARG A 3 4.85 -50.19 -40.57
C ARG A 3 5.44 -49.96 -39.16
N THR A 4 6.57 -49.25 -39.14
CA THR A 4 7.08 -48.44 -38.02
C THR A 4 6.17 -47.23 -37.79
N THR A 5 5.65 -47.05 -36.58
CA THR A 5 4.87 -45.85 -36.19
C THR A 5 5.76 -44.94 -35.35
N ILE A 6 6.15 -43.79 -35.91
CA ILE A 6 6.75 -42.67 -35.19
C ILE A 6 5.60 -41.81 -34.67
N ALA A 7 5.49 -41.69 -33.34
CA ALA A 7 4.58 -40.74 -32.70
C ALA A 7 5.32 -39.41 -32.51
N LEU A 8 4.92 -38.41 -33.28
CA LEU A 8 5.36 -37.02 -33.14
C LEU A 8 4.55 -36.37 -32.01
N PHE A 9 5.13 -36.19 -30.83
CA PHE A 9 4.55 -35.37 -29.78
C PHE A 9 4.74 -33.89 -30.12
N LEU A 10 3.66 -33.24 -30.54
CA LEU A 10 3.61 -31.80 -30.74
C LEU A 10 3.31 -31.13 -29.38
N THR A 11 4.35 -30.72 -28.66
CA THR A 11 4.19 -29.86 -27.47
C THR A 11 3.87 -28.45 -27.93
N ALA A 12 2.59 -28.09 -27.89
CA ALA A 12 2.15 -26.71 -28.05
C ALA A 12 2.63 -25.89 -26.85
N GLY A 13 3.60 -25.00 -27.07
CA GLY A 13 4.02 -24.01 -26.09
C GLY A 13 2.90 -23.01 -25.87
N LEU A 14 2.27 -23.05 -24.70
CA LEU A 14 1.37 -22.00 -24.25
C LEU A 14 2.21 -20.74 -24.01
N ALA A 15 2.12 -19.78 -24.92
CA ALA A 15 2.60 -18.43 -24.68
C ALA A 15 1.67 -17.81 -23.62
N VAL A 16 2.11 -17.79 -22.36
CA VAL A 16 1.52 -16.92 -21.34
C VAL A 16 1.73 -15.48 -21.81
N PRO A 17 0.67 -14.65 -21.92
CA PRO A 17 0.89 -13.23 -22.14
C PRO A 17 1.64 -12.70 -20.92
N ALA A 18 2.86 -12.20 -21.14
CA ALA A 18 3.53 -11.36 -20.18
C ALA A 18 2.66 -10.10 -20.07
N PHE A 19 1.86 -10.01 -19.01
CA PHE A 19 1.22 -8.75 -18.65
C PHE A 19 2.34 -7.73 -18.52
N ALA A 20 2.22 -6.62 -19.25
CA ALA A 20 3.13 -5.51 -19.13
C ALA A 20 3.16 -5.14 -17.65
N GLN A 21 4.28 -5.41 -16.98
CA GLN A 21 4.58 -4.85 -15.67
C GLN A 21 4.75 -3.35 -15.93
N SER A 22 3.65 -2.60 -15.87
CA SER A 22 3.74 -1.17 -15.65
C SER A 22 4.58 -1.02 -14.39
N ASP A 23 5.76 -0.42 -14.50
CA ASP A 23 6.60 -0.05 -13.37
C ASP A 23 5.85 1.02 -12.54
N MET A 24 4.79 0.60 -11.85
CA MET A 24 3.99 1.43 -10.96
C MET A 24 4.83 1.62 -9.71
N THR A 25 5.59 2.73 -9.70
CA THR A 25 6.36 3.13 -8.53
C THR A 25 5.38 3.53 -7.42
N PRO A 26 5.38 2.85 -6.26
CA PRO A 26 4.49 3.19 -5.18
C PRO A 26 4.71 4.64 -4.71
N SER A 27 3.64 5.34 -4.38
CA SER A 27 3.70 6.75 -3.97
C SER A 27 2.48 7.17 -3.15
N VAL A 28 2.64 8.25 -2.40
CA VAL A 28 1.54 8.94 -1.71
C VAL A 28 1.63 10.43 -2.04
N THR A 29 0.51 11.02 -2.41
CA THR A 29 0.35 12.46 -2.59
C THR A 29 -0.74 12.94 -1.64
N ALA A 30 -0.40 13.90 -0.79
CA ALA A 30 -1.32 14.52 0.15
C ALA A 30 -0.79 15.89 0.56
N SER A 31 -1.71 16.78 0.91
CA SER A 31 -1.42 18.13 1.37
C SER A 31 -1.88 18.34 2.81
N ASP A 32 -1.31 19.36 3.45
CA ASP A 32 -1.81 19.88 4.73
C ASP A 32 -3.30 20.18 4.63
N GLN A 33 -4.06 19.73 5.62
CA GLN A 33 -5.51 19.76 5.56
C GLN A 33 -6.12 19.78 6.95
N SER A 34 -7.38 20.22 7.03
CA SER A 34 -8.12 20.08 8.28
C SER A 34 -8.59 18.65 8.47
N VAL A 35 -8.42 18.15 9.69
CA VAL A 35 -8.81 16.78 10.11
C VAL A 35 -9.99 16.79 11.07
N SER A 36 -10.68 17.93 11.21
CA SER A 36 -11.81 18.08 12.14
C SER A 36 -12.99 17.13 11.85
N GLY A 37 -13.01 16.54 10.66
CA GLY A 37 -13.97 15.51 10.26
C GLY A 37 -13.64 14.09 10.75
N GLY A 38 -12.54 13.90 11.49
CA GLY A 38 -12.09 12.59 11.97
C GLY A 38 -11.46 11.72 10.87
N SER A 39 -10.94 12.34 9.81
CA SER A 39 -10.25 11.63 8.74
C SER A 39 -9.13 12.47 8.13
N VAL A 40 -8.22 11.77 7.45
CA VAL A 40 -7.16 12.34 6.62
C VAL A 40 -7.33 11.80 5.21
N THR A 41 -7.25 12.68 4.22
CA THR A 41 -7.38 12.30 2.81
C THR A 41 -6.03 12.35 2.10
N ALA A 42 -5.64 11.24 1.48
CA ALA A 42 -4.62 11.24 0.44
C ALA A 42 -5.28 11.56 -0.91
N GLU A 43 -4.73 12.54 -1.63
CA GLU A 43 -5.20 12.91 -2.97
C GLU A 43 -5.02 11.74 -3.94
N GLN A 44 -3.86 11.08 -3.84
CA GLN A 44 -3.55 9.90 -4.63
C GLN A 44 -2.62 8.95 -3.86
N VAL A 45 -2.85 7.65 -3.99
CA VAL A 45 -1.94 6.61 -3.54
C VAL A 45 -1.74 5.60 -4.66
N VAL A 46 -0.50 5.36 -5.05
CA VAL A 46 -0.15 4.26 -5.96
C VAL A 46 0.35 3.10 -5.11
N ALA A 47 -0.38 1.98 -5.15
CA ALA A 47 -0.01 0.75 -4.45
C ALA A 47 0.31 -0.34 -5.49
N PRO A 48 1.39 -1.13 -5.31
CA PRO A 48 1.74 -2.19 -6.25
C PRO A 48 0.84 -3.43 -6.11
N GLU A 49 0.17 -3.57 -4.97
CA GLU A 49 -0.72 -4.66 -4.59
C GLU A 49 -1.77 -4.15 -3.60
N LYS A 50 -2.68 -5.02 -3.15
CA LYS A 50 -3.62 -4.67 -2.07
C LYS A 50 -2.87 -4.34 -0.79
N GLY A 51 -3.41 -3.41 -0.03
CA GLY A 51 -2.75 -2.96 1.18
C GLY A 51 -3.51 -1.89 1.91
N TRP A 52 -2.75 -1.06 2.62
CA TRP A 52 -3.30 -0.07 3.54
C TRP A 52 -2.58 1.27 3.40
N LEU A 53 -3.37 2.34 3.40
CA LEU A 53 -2.86 3.66 3.72
C LEU A 53 -2.89 3.78 5.24
N VAL A 54 -1.73 3.79 5.87
CA VAL A 54 -1.61 3.85 7.33
C VAL A 54 -1.20 5.26 7.75
N ILE A 55 -1.89 5.80 8.74
CA ILE A 55 -1.64 7.13 9.30
C ILE A 55 -0.86 6.96 10.59
N HIS A 56 0.38 7.41 10.59
CA HIS A 56 1.23 7.44 11.78
C HIS A 56 1.30 8.85 12.37
N ARG A 57 1.42 8.96 13.69
CA ARG A 57 2.03 10.15 14.29
C ARG A 57 3.48 10.27 13.84
N THR A 58 3.96 11.49 13.64
CA THR A 58 5.39 11.76 13.45
C THR A 58 5.72 13.12 14.08
N ASP A 59 7.00 13.45 14.12
CA ASP A 59 7.51 14.76 14.52
C ASP A 59 8.64 15.19 13.58
N SER A 60 9.44 16.17 14.02
CA SER A 60 10.61 16.68 13.28
C SER A 60 11.69 15.64 13.00
N GLU A 61 11.70 14.50 13.68
CA GLU A 61 12.61 13.38 13.40
C GLU A 61 12.18 12.54 12.19
N MET A 62 10.96 12.75 11.67
CA MET A 62 10.41 12.06 10.50
C MET A 62 10.44 10.53 10.64
N LYS A 63 10.09 10.04 11.83
CA LYS A 63 9.98 8.61 12.14
C LYS A 63 8.52 8.23 12.36
N PRO A 64 8.08 7.05 11.90
CA PRO A 64 6.74 6.57 12.19
C PRO A 64 6.58 6.29 13.69
N GLY A 65 5.63 6.99 14.31
CA GLY A 65 5.15 6.75 15.66
C GLY A 65 3.97 5.77 15.69
N PRO A 66 3.10 5.85 16.70
CA PRO A 66 1.87 5.05 16.75
C PRO A 66 0.96 5.27 15.53
N VAL A 67 0.20 4.23 15.18
CA VAL A 67 -0.85 4.30 14.17
C VAL A 67 -2.08 4.97 14.77
N VAL A 68 -2.69 5.88 14.00
CA VAL A 68 -3.84 6.68 14.43
C VAL A 68 -4.98 6.66 13.43
N GLY A 69 -4.86 5.85 12.37
CA GLY A 69 -5.88 5.68 11.36
C GLY A 69 -5.37 4.84 10.20
N HIS A 70 -6.30 4.32 9.40
CA HIS A 70 -5.98 3.56 8.21
C HIS A 70 -7.13 3.56 7.19
N ALA A 71 -6.83 3.19 5.96
CA ALA A 71 -7.81 2.89 4.91
C ALA A 71 -7.30 1.78 3.99
N PRO A 72 -8.20 0.94 3.43
CA PRO A 72 -7.81 -0.08 2.46
C PRO A 72 -7.37 0.56 1.14
N LEU A 73 -6.46 -0.10 0.45
CA LEU A 73 -5.96 0.24 -0.88
C LEU A 73 -6.13 -0.96 -1.82
N GLU A 74 -6.55 -0.70 -3.04
CA GLU A 74 -6.46 -1.65 -4.14
C GLU A 74 -5.13 -1.52 -4.88
N ALA A 75 -4.74 -2.57 -5.60
CA ALA A 75 -3.58 -2.51 -6.48
C ALA A 75 -3.80 -1.47 -7.61
N GLY A 76 -2.79 -0.64 -7.86
CA GLY A 76 -2.81 0.44 -8.83
C GLY A 76 -3.02 1.82 -8.19
N THR A 77 -3.69 2.71 -8.92
CA THR A 77 -3.94 4.09 -8.47
C THR A 77 -5.25 4.17 -7.69
N ASN A 78 -5.16 4.67 -6.46
CA ASN A 78 -6.27 4.99 -5.59
C ASN A 78 -6.36 6.51 -5.48
N GLU A 79 -7.53 7.10 -5.71
CA GLU A 79 -7.75 8.55 -5.63
C GLU A 79 -8.65 8.90 -4.45
N ASN A 80 -8.40 10.05 -3.81
CA ASN A 80 -9.22 10.56 -2.70
C ASN A 80 -9.41 9.53 -1.56
N VAL A 81 -8.32 8.87 -1.16
CA VAL A 81 -8.36 7.83 -0.12
C VAL A 81 -8.53 8.51 1.24
N SER A 82 -9.70 8.34 1.84
CA SER A 82 -10.00 8.87 3.17
C SER A 82 -9.71 7.80 4.24
N ALA A 83 -8.65 8.00 5.01
CA ALA A 83 -8.34 7.21 6.19
C ALA A 83 -9.09 7.75 7.41
N THR A 84 -9.92 6.90 8.03
CA THR A 84 -10.58 7.22 9.30
C THR A 84 -9.56 7.24 10.41
N LEU A 85 -9.62 8.27 11.25
CA LEU A 85 -8.76 8.38 12.44
C LEU A 85 -9.41 7.63 13.61
N ASP A 86 -8.61 6.82 14.29
CA ASP A 86 -9.01 6.03 15.45
C ASP A 86 -8.88 6.82 16.77
N GLU A 87 -8.23 7.99 16.72
CA GLU A 87 -8.05 8.91 17.83
C GLU A 87 -8.11 10.38 17.38
N ASP A 88 -8.28 11.29 18.34
CA ASP A 88 -8.32 12.73 18.07
C ASP A 88 -6.95 13.26 17.65
N VAL A 89 -6.92 14.04 16.56
CA VAL A 89 -5.73 14.75 16.08
C VAL A 89 -5.95 16.26 16.24
N ALA A 90 -4.97 16.95 16.83
CA ALA A 90 -5.00 18.39 17.02
C ALA A 90 -4.42 19.13 15.81
N SER A 91 -4.86 20.37 15.62
CA SER A 91 -4.21 21.29 14.68
C SER A 91 -2.73 21.49 15.06
N GLY A 92 -1.85 21.43 14.06
CA GLY A 92 -0.40 21.47 14.21
C GLY A 92 0.27 20.10 14.37
N ASP A 93 -0.48 19.02 14.60
CA ASP A 93 0.09 17.68 14.65
C ASP A 93 0.61 17.25 13.27
N MET A 94 1.76 16.59 13.25
CA MET A 94 2.33 16.02 12.04
C MET A 94 1.89 14.57 11.88
N LEU A 95 1.39 14.23 10.69
CA LEU A 95 0.95 12.90 10.34
C LEU A 95 1.76 12.36 9.17
N MET A 96 2.20 11.13 9.27
CA MET A 96 2.92 10.41 8.22
C MET A 96 1.98 9.37 7.62
N LEU A 97 1.56 9.63 6.39
CA LEU A 97 0.83 8.68 5.55
C LEU A 97 1.85 7.71 4.95
N MET A 98 1.63 6.41 5.13
CA MET A 98 2.55 5.37 4.70
C MET A 98 1.81 4.27 3.95
N VAL A 99 2.39 3.77 2.85
CA VAL A 99 1.86 2.62 2.13
C VAL A 99 2.32 1.34 2.81
N HIS A 100 1.36 0.54 3.23
CA HIS A 100 1.55 -0.80 3.76
C HIS A 100 1.02 -1.83 2.77
N SER A 101 1.64 -2.99 2.75
CA SER A 101 1.13 -4.15 2.03
C SER A 101 0.24 -4.94 2.97
N GLU A 102 -0.81 -5.56 2.45
CA GLU A 102 -1.57 -6.61 3.16
C GLU A 102 -0.85 -7.97 3.05
N ALA A 103 0.09 -8.10 2.11
CA ALA A 103 0.85 -9.33 1.95
C ALA A 103 1.68 -9.61 3.21
N GLY A 104 1.42 -10.76 3.83
CA GLY A 104 2.05 -11.15 5.09
C GLY A 104 1.16 -10.94 6.32
N GLY A 105 -0.02 -10.34 6.16
CA GLY A 105 -1.13 -10.49 7.11
C GLY A 105 -1.60 -11.95 7.21
N ASN A 106 -2.34 -12.25 8.27
CA ASN A 106 -2.95 -13.54 8.52
C ASN A 106 -4.35 -13.66 7.88
N GLU A 107 -5.08 -12.56 7.74
CA GLU A 107 -6.44 -12.53 7.18
C GLU A 107 -6.63 -11.42 6.13
N GLU A 108 -7.12 -11.79 4.95
CA GLU A 108 -7.43 -10.82 3.89
C GLU A 108 -8.61 -9.91 4.31
N GLY A 109 -8.44 -8.61 4.11
CA GLY A 109 -9.37 -7.54 4.44
C GLY A 109 -9.29 -7.07 5.88
N VAL A 110 -8.34 -7.57 6.68
CA VAL A 110 -8.18 -7.23 8.09
C VAL A 110 -6.85 -6.53 8.30
N PHE A 111 -6.89 -5.31 8.83
CA PHE A 111 -5.66 -4.57 9.15
C PHE A 111 -5.06 -5.09 10.45
N GLU A 112 -3.83 -5.62 10.39
CA GLU A 112 -3.17 -6.32 11.50
C GLU A 112 -1.86 -5.65 11.95
N TYR A 113 -1.47 -4.54 11.32
CA TYR A 113 -0.19 -3.91 11.63
C TYR A 113 -0.17 -3.34 13.04
N THR A 114 0.90 -3.65 13.77
CA THR A 114 1.30 -2.95 14.98
C THR A 114 2.74 -2.46 14.80
N LEU A 115 3.17 -1.45 15.57
CA LEU A 115 4.47 -0.81 15.36
C LEU A 115 5.63 -1.82 15.42
N GLY A 116 6.27 -2.06 14.27
CA GLY A 116 7.37 -3.02 14.13
C GLY A 116 6.96 -4.47 13.87
N ALA A 117 5.66 -4.75 13.69
CA ALA A 117 5.16 -6.04 13.26
C ALA A 117 5.59 -6.39 11.83
N LYS A 118 5.50 -7.68 11.51
CA LYS A 118 5.78 -8.19 10.17
C LYS A 118 4.51 -8.18 9.32
N GLU A 119 3.39 -8.50 9.94
CA GLU A 119 2.04 -8.52 9.41
C GLU A 119 1.67 -7.10 8.96
N ASP A 120 1.06 -7.01 7.79
CA ASP A 120 0.69 -5.76 7.13
C ASP A 120 1.79 -4.69 7.13
N GLY A 121 3.03 -5.13 6.89
CA GLY A 121 4.21 -4.29 6.99
C GLY A 121 4.31 -3.21 5.89
N PRO A 122 5.15 -2.19 6.12
CA PRO A 122 5.29 -1.09 5.16
C PRO A 122 6.03 -1.51 3.90
N ILE A 123 5.55 -1.01 2.76
CA ILE A 123 6.20 -1.18 1.45
C ILE A 123 7.47 -0.32 1.42
N ARG A 124 8.53 -0.90 0.84
CA ARG A 124 9.82 -0.22 0.65
C ARG A 124 10.25 -0.24 -0.80
N VAL A 125 10.73 0.90 -1.29
CA VAL A 125 11.36 1.07 -2.60
C VAL A 125 12.82 1.44 -2.36
N ASP A 126 13.74 0.61 -2.86
CA ASP A 126 15.20 0.76 -2.62
C ASP A 126 15.56 0.89 -1.14
N GLY A 127 14.82 0.20 -0.27
CA GLY A 127 14.99 0.22 1.19
C GLY A 127 14.33 1.40 1.90
N ASN A 128 13.76 2.37 1.17
CA ASN A 128 13.10 3.54 1.73
C ASN A 128 11.60 3.31 1.89
N LEU A 129 11.02 3.86 2.97
CA LEU A 129 9.58 3.84 3.20
C LEU A 129 8.87 4.72 2.16
N VAL A 130 7.68 4.29 1.72
CA VAL A 130 6.83 5.05 0.81
C VAL A 130 5.88 5.90 1.65
N THR A 131 6.23 7.18 1.83
CA THR A 131 5.54 8.07 2.76
C THR A 131 5.30 9.46 2.22
N GLN A 132 4.25 10.11 2.72
CA GLN A 132 4.03 11.55 2.65
C GLN A 132 3.71 12.09 4.05
N THR A 133 4.27 13.23 4.42
CA THR A 133 3.94 13.88 5.69
C THR A 133 3.06 15.10 5.46
N ILE A 134 2.10 15.31 6.34
CA ILE A 134 1.23 16.48 6.36
C ILE A 134 1.19 17.08 7.77
N THR A 135 0.81 18.35 7.86
CA THR A 135 0.42 19.02 9.10
C THR A 135 -1.10 19.15 9.13
N ALA A 136 -1.71 18.68 10.21
CA ALA A 136 -3.14 18.88 10.47
C ALA A 136 -3.43 20.37 10.71
N GLN A 137 -4.51 20.89 10.13
CA GLN A 137 -4.92 22.31 10.20
C GLN A 137 -6.18 22.53 11.03
#